data_AF-A0A3N9XZM5-F1
#
_entry.id   AF-A0A3N9XZM5-F1
#
_cell.length_a   1.000
_cell.length_b   1.000
_cell.length_c   1.000
_cell.angle_alpha   90.00
_cell.angle_beta   90.00
_cell.angle_gamma   90.00
#
_symmetry.space_group_name_H-M   'P 1'
#
loop_
_entity.id
_entity.type
_entity.pdbx_description
1 polymer ?
#
loop_
_entity_poly.entity_id
_entity_poly.type
_entity_poly.pdbx_seq_one_letter_code
_entity_poly.pdbx_strand_id
1 'polypeptide(L)'
;MVCRCGPPGAGGSCRRISQFVLKVHSRCDLSCDHCYIYQHADQTWRGRPTRMPPATAQAAARRIAEHAREHGLPVVHVVLHGGEPLLLGAAGLREVLAELRSAITPWARLDLRMQTNGVLLDEELCRLFVEYDLRVGVSFDGDRAANDRHRVFAHGGSSHDHVRRALALLRRPEHRTSYAGILCTVDVRNDPDRVYEALLAESPPRVDLLLPHATWDQP
;
A
#
# COMPACT_ATOMS: atom_id res chain seq x y z
N MET A 1 -8.70 26.12 11.07
CA MET A 1 -10.01 25.59 10.64
C MET A 1 -10.26 24.29 11.40
N VAL A 2 -10.91 24.42 12.56
CA VAL A 2 -11.30 23.31 13.44
C VAL A 2 -12.47 22.60 12.75
N CYS A 3 -12.42 21.28 12.61
CA CYS A 3 -13.62 20.52 12.26
C CYS A 3 -14.62 20.73 13.40
N ARG A 4 -15.55 21.69 13.23
CA ARG A 4 -16.67 21.83 14.15
C ARG A 4 -17.62 20.70 13.86
N CYS A 5 -17.46 19.63 14.62
CA CYS A 5 -18.39 18.52 14.71
C CYS A 5 -19.71 19.03 15.29
N GLY A 6 -20.55 19.64 14.45
CA GLY A 6 -21.92 20.04 14.79
C GLY A 6 -22.08 21.06 15.93
N PRO A 7 -23.27 21.65 16.10
CA PRO A 7 -23.60 22.42 17.29
C PRO A 7 -23.65 21.49 18.53
N PRO A 8 -23.30 22.01 19.72
CA PRO A 8 -23.43 21.26 20.98
C PRO A 8 -24.90 20.86 21.18
N GLY A 9 -25.20 19.56 21.14
CA GLY A 9 -26.56 19.02 21.30
C GLY A 9 -26.97 18.00 20.22
N ALA A 10 -26.28 17.94 19.08
CA ALA A 10 -26.48 16.85 18.13
C ALA A 10 -25.59 15.67 18.53
N GLY A 11 -26.17 14.64 19.15
CA GLY A 11 -25.50 13.42 19.65
C GLY A 11 -24.89 12.51 18.57
N GLY A 12 -24.28 13.06 17.54
CA GLY A 12 -23.45 12.31 16.59
C GLY A 12 -22.06 12.12 17.19
N SER A 13 -21.74 10.92 17.68
CA SER A 13 -20.36 10.60 18.10
C SER A 13 -19.42 10.84 16.91
N CYS A 14 -18.43 11.73 17.04
CA CYS A 14 -17.38 11.86 16.04
C CYS A 14 -16.71 10.47 15.90
N ARG A 15 -16.83 9.86 14.72
CA ARG A 15 -16.30 8.52 14.50
C ARG A 15 -14.79 8.59 14.52
N ARG A 16 -14.18 7.82 15.42
CA ARG A 16 -12.74 7.71 15.54
C ARG A 16 -12.21 6.96 14.31
N ILE A 17 -11.55 7.69 13.41
CA ILE A 17 -10.79 7.11 12.30
C ILE A 17 -9.38 6.81 12.82
N SER A 18 -8.93 5.57 12.72
CA SER A 18 -7.58 5.15 13.14
C SER A 18 -6.71 4.68 11.97
N GLN A 19 -7.27 4.48 10.78
CA GLN A 19 -6.53 4.05 9.59
C GLN A 19 -6.67 5.06 8.45
N PHE A 20 -5.53 5.42 7.87
CA PHE A 20 -5.42 6.38 6.78
C PHE A 20 -4.67 5.75 5.61
N VAL A 21 -5.29 5.74 4.43
CA VAL A 21 -4.64 5.26 3.20
C VAL A 21 -4.19 6.47 2.40
N LEU A 22 -2.89 6.61 2.20
CA LEU A 22 -2.29 7.72 1.48
C LEU A 22 -1.84 7.26 0.10
N LYS A 23 -2.43 7.83 -0.95
CA LYS A 23 -2.01 7.61 -2.34
C LYS A 23 -0.83 8.53 -2.65
N VAL A 24 0.39 8.04 -2.41
CA VAL A 24 1.62 8.86 -2.48
C VAL A 24 2.16 9.01 -3.90
N HIS A 25 1.76 8.11 -4.80
CA HIS A 25 2.06 8.17 -6.22
C HIS A 25 0.83 7.74 -7.04
N SER A 26 0.47 8.46 -8.10
CA SER A 26 -0.75 8.19 -8.87
C SER A 26 -0.53 7.28 -10.08
N ARG A 27 0.73 7.08 -10.51
CA ARG A 27 1.10 6.22 -11.66
C ARG A 27 1.68 4.89 -11.16
N CYS A 28 1.68 3.89 -12.03
CA CYS A 28 2.23 2.56 -11.82
C CYS A 28 3.11 2.20 -13.03
N ASP A 29 4.11 1.36 -12.79
CA ASP A 29 5.03 0.78 -13.77
C ASP A 29 4.52 -0.55 -14.34
N LEU A 30 3.43 -1.09 -13.80
CA LEU A 30 2.67 -2.21 -14.36
C LEU A 30 1.34 -1.75 -14.96
N SER A 31 0.81 -2.55 -15.89
CA SER A 31 -0.43 -2.30 -16.61
C SER A 31 -1.46 -3.40 -16.34
N CYS A 32 -1.76 -3.66 -15.06
CA CYS A 32 -2.71 -4.71 -14.71
C CYS A 32 -4.11 -4.43 -15.27
N ASP A 33 -4.69 -5.42 -15.93
CA ASP A 33 -6.02 -5.37 -16.57
C ASP A 33 -7.17 -5.43 -15.54
N HIS A 34 -6.93 -5.98 -14.35
CA HIS A 34 -7.86 -5.95 -13.22
C HIS A 34 -7.57 -4.80 -12.22
N CYS A 35 -6.77 -3.80 -12.60
CA CYS A 35 -6.42 -2.73 -11.66
C CYS A 35 -7.62 -1.84 -11.35
N TYR A 36 -8.07 -1.85 -10.10
CA TYR A 36 -9.24 -1.07 -9.67
C TYR A 36 -9.10 0.45 -9.86
N ILE A 37 -7.86 0.96 -9.90
CA ILE A 37 -7.58 2.38 -10.12
C ILE A 37 -7.64 2.76 -11.60
N TYR A 38 -7.16 1.90 -12.50
CA TYR A 38 -6.95 2.27 -13.89
C TYR A 38 -8.04 1.76 -14.83
N GLN A 39 -8.74 0.69 -14.45
CA GLN A 39 -9.62 -0.08 -15.34
C GLN A 39 -11.11 0.05 -15.00
N HIS A 40 -11.46 0.66 -13.87
CA HIS A 40 -12.86 0.84 -13.44
C HIS A 40 -13.46 2.19 -13.86
N ALA A 41 -14.73 2.44 -13.54
CA ALA A 41 -15.45 3.64 -13.94
C ALA A 41 -14.84 4.96 -13.41
N ASP A 42 -14.22 4.95 -12.23
CA ASP A 42 -13.55 6.14 -11.69
C ASP A 42 -12.22 6.38 -12.42
N GLN A 43 -12.18 7.47 -13.20
CA GLN A 43 -11.02 7.88 -13.98
C GLN A 43 -10.40 9.19 -13.47
N THR A 44 -10.76 9.62 -12.25
CA THR A 44 -10.28 10.87 -11.66
C THR A 44 -8.78 10.88 -11.42
N TRP A 45 -8.13 9.71 -11.33
CA TRP A 45 -6.67 9.56 -11.24
C TRP A 45 -5.93 10.27 -12.38
N ARG A 46 -6.53 10.41 -13.57
CA ARG A 46 -5.92 11.07 -14.73
C ARG A 46 -5.63 12.55 -14.49
N GLY A 47 -6.47 13.21 -13.68
CA GLY A 47 -6.33 14.62 -13.31
C GLY A 47 -5.56 14.85 -12.00
N ARG A 48 -5.08 13.80 -11.34
CA ARG A 48 -4.32 13.93 -10.08
C ARG A 48 -2.83 14.15 -10.35
N PRO A 49 -2.10 14.85 -9.46
CA PRO A 49 -0.65 14.93 -9.53
C PRO A 49 -0.01 13.53 -9.56
N THR A 50 1.07 13.38 -10.31
CA THR A 50 1.82 12.11 -10.39
C THR A 50 2.39 11.71 -9.03
N ARG A 51 2.99 12.64 -8.31
CA ARG A 51 3.51 12.47 -6.95
C ARG A 51 2.71 13.33 -5.98
N MET A 52 2.45 12.82 -4.77
CA MET A 52 1.90 13.63 -3.68
C MET A 52 2.85 14.80 -3.39
N PRO A 53 2.41 16.07 -3.52
CA PRO A 53 3.28 17.21 -3.22
C PRO A 53 3.72 17.21 -1.76
N PRO A 54 4.95 17.65 -1.42
CA PRO A 54 5.42 17.71 -0.04
C PRO A 54 4.47 18.46 0.91
N ALA A 55 3.92 19.59 0.47
CA ALA A 55 2.94 20.35 1.23
C ALA A 55 1.65 19.56 1.53
N THR A 56 1.27 18.61 0.65
CA THR A 56 0.13 17.71 0.88
C THR A 56 0.48 16.64 1.92
N ALA A 57 1.69 16.06 1.87
CA ALA A 57 2.15 15.11 2.88
C ALA A 57 2.21 15.75 4.28
N GLN A 58 2.76 16.96 4.37
CA GLN A 58 2.79 17.76 5.60
C GLN A 58 1.39 18.08 6.12
N ALA A 59 0.48 18.51 5.24
CA ALA A 59 -0.89 18.78 5.61
C ALA A 59 -1.60 17.52 6.11
N ALA A 60 -1.42 16.37 5.44
CA ALA A 60 -2.00 15.10 5.86
C ALA A 60 -1.46 14.66 7.23
N ALA A 61 -0.15 14.66 7.41
CA ALA A 61 0.50 14.28 8.67
C ALA A 61 0.02 15.15 9.84
N ARG A 62 -0.05 16.47 9.65
CA ARG A 62 -0.59 17.40 10.64
C ARG A 62 -2.05 17.11 10.99
N ARG A 63 -2.91 16.88 10.00
CA ARG A 63 -4.35 16.60 10.24
C ARG A 63 -4.56 15.26 10.96
N ILE A 64 -3.77 14.25 10.61
CA ILE A 64 -3.81 12.95 11.30
C ILE A 64 -3.37 13.11 12.77
N ALA A 65 -2.31 13.87 13.02
CA ALA A 65 -1.83 14.16 14.37
C ALA A 65 -2.84 14.97 15.20
N GLU A 66 -3.46 16.00 14.61
CA GLU A 66 -4.55 16.78 15.23
C GLU A 66 -5.68 15.86 15.69
N HIS A 67 -6.13 14.97 14.81
CA HIS A 67 -7.20 14.00 15.07
C HIS A 67 -6.79 12.96 16.13
N ALA A 68 -5.57 12.42 16.06
CA ALA A 68 -5.06 11.47 17.04
C ALA A 68 -5.04 12.07 18.46
N ARG A 69 -4.59 13.32 18.58
CA ARG A 69 -4.59 14.07 19.84
C ARG A 69 -5.99 14.36 20.35
N GLU A 70 -6.88 14.87 19.51
CA GLU A 70 -8.25 15.25 19.89
C GLU A 70 -9.06 14.05 20.37
N HIS A 71 -8.83 12.87 19.78
CA HIS A 71 -9.56 11.66 20.10
C HIS A 71 -8.83 10.68 21.01
N GLY A 72 -7.62 11.01 21.47
CA GLY A 72 -6.81 10.17 22.34
C GLY A 72 -6.53 8.79 21.72
N LEU A 73 -6.17 8.75 20.44
CA LEU A 73 -5.94 7.49 19.74
C LEU A 73 -4.66 6.82 20.25
N PRO A 74 -4.70 5.56 20.71
CA PRO A 74 -3.48 4.87 21.17
C PRO A 74 -2.57 4.50 19.99
N VAL A 75 -3.17 4.26 18.80
CA VAL A 75 -2.47 3.82 17.59
C VAL A 75 -3.08 4.51 16.37
N VAL A 76 -2.21 4.91 15.45
CA VAL A 76 -2.56 5.41 14.12
C VAL A 76 -1.93 4.49 13.08
N HIS A 77 -2.74 3.97 12.18
CA HIS A 77 -2.30 3.15 11.06
C HIS A 77 -2.23 4.02 9.80
N VAL A 78 -1.07 4.09 9.17
CA VAL A 78 -0.91 4.78 7.87
C VAL A 78 -0.45 3.76 6.84
N VAL A 79 -1.25 3.60 5.79
CA VAL A 79 -0.96 2.71 4.66
C VAL A 79 -0.57 3.56 3.45
N LEU A 80 0.70 3.48 3.05
CA LEU A 80 1.18 4.05 1.81
C LEU A 80 0.74 3.17 0.65
N HIS A 81 0.11 3.81 -0.33
CA HIS A 81 -0.42 3.17 -1.53
C HIS A 81 -0.40 4.23 -2.65
N GLY A 82 -1.26 4.10 -3.65
CA GLY A 82 -1.08 4.77 -4.94
C GLY A 82 -0.66 3.76 -5.99
N GLY A 83 -0.63 4.16 -7.26
CA GLY A 83 -0.36 3.28 -8.39
C GLY A 83 0.77 2.31 -8.10
N GLU A 84 1.98 2.84 -7.93
CA GLU A 84 3.10 2.16 -7.29
C GLU A 84 3.86 3.14 -6.38
N PRO A 85 3.84 2.95 -5.04
CA PRO A 85 4.53 3.84 -4.10
C PRO A 85 6.06 3.89 -4.28
N LEU A 86 6.69 2.80 -4.71
CA LEU A 86 8.14 2.73 -4.88
C LEU A 86 8.68 3.63 -6.00
N LEU A 87 7.80 4.15 -6.88
CA LEU A 87 8.16 5.18 -7.87
C LEU A 87 8.60 6.52 -7.23
N LEU A 88 8.38 6.71 -5.93
CA LEU A 88 8.99 7.83 -5.19
C LEU A 88 10.51 7.72 -5.05
N GLY A 89 11.07 6.51 -5.19
CA GLY A 89 12.44 6.21 -4.82
C GLY A 89 12.69 6.33 -3.30
N ALA A 90 13.88 5.91 -2.86
CA ALA A 90 14.24 5.91 -1.45
C ALA A 90 14.19 7.33 -0.82
N ALA A 91 14.69 8.34 -1.53
CA ALA A 91 14.69 9.73 -1.04
C ALA A 91 13.26 10.28 -0.86
N GLY A 92 12.40 10.12 -1.86
CA GLY A 92 11.02 10.61 -1.80
C GLY A 92 10.18 9.85 -0.77
N LEU A 93 10.43 8.55 -0.59
CA LEU A 93 9.79 7.76 0.44
C LEU A 93 10.26 8.18 1.85
N ARG A 94 11.56 8.38 2.04
CA ARG A 94 12.14 8.88 3.31
C ARG A 94 11.51 10.21 3.74
N GLU A 95 11.35 11.16 2.82
CA GLU A 95 10.69 12.44 3.11
C GLU A 95 9.28 12.24 3.67
N VAL A 96 8.46 11.38 3.06
CA VAL A 96 7.10 11.10 3.50
C VAL A 96 7.08 10.39 4.86
N LEU A 97 7.92 9.38 5.05
CA LEU A 97 7.99 8.62 6.29
C LEU A 97 8.47 9.49 7.46
N ALA A 98 9.48 10.35 7.24
CA ALA A 98 10.00 11.28 8.24
C ALA A 98 8.93 12.28 8.70
N GLU A 99 8.19 12.85 7.75
CA GLU A 99 7.09 13.78 8.04
C GLU A 99 5.98 13.12 8.88
N LEU A 100 5.53 11.94 8.47
CA LEU A 100 4.50 11.18 9.21
C LEU A 100 4.96 10.83 10.61
N ARG A 101 6.19 10.34 10.75
CA ARG A 101 6.77 9.96 12.04
C ARG A 101 6.85 11.16 12.97
N SER A 102 7.45 12.25 12.51
CA SER A 102 7.64 13.48 13.29
C SER A 102 6.30 14.06 13.78
N ALA A 103 5.29 14.11 12.92
CA ALA A 103 4.01 14.70 13.28
C ALA A 103 3.17 13.83 14.24
N ILE A 104 3.18 12.50 14.07
CA ILE A 104 2.21 11.60 14.71
C ILE A 104 2.71 11.00 16.02
N THR A 105 4.00 10.62 16.12
CA THR A 105 4.53 9.90 17.29
C THR A 105 4.48 10.68 18.62
N PRO A 106 4.43 12.02 18.66
CA PRO A 106 4.18 12.74 19.92
C PRO A 106 2.80 12.46 20.54
N TRP A 107 1.85 11.93 19.76
CA TRP A 107 0.45 11.79 20.18
C TRP A 107 -0.05 10.35 20.19
N ALA A 108 0.50 9.47 19.34
CA ALA A 108 0.06 8.08 19.20
C ALA A 108 1.19 7.18 18.67
N ARG A 109 1.10 5.87 18.93
CA ARG A 109 1.97 4.91 18.25
C ARG A 109 1.63 4.88 16.75
N LEU A 110 2.64 5.01 15.91
CA LEU A 110 2.46 4.95 14.46
C LEU A 110 2.74 3.53 13.95
N ASP A 111 1.77 2.91 13.25
CA ASP A 111 1.94 1.66 12.49
C ASP A 111 1.99 2.01 11.00
N LEU A 112 3.21 1.96 10.44
CA LEU A 112 3.47 2.27 9.03
C LEU A 112 3.38 1.00 8.19
N ARG A 113 2.54 1.05 7.15
CA ARG A 113 2.42 -0.02 6.16
C ARG A 113 2.49 0.50 4.74
N MET A 114 2.84 -0.37 3.81
CA MET A 114 2.82 -0.08 2.38
C MET A 114 2.34 -1.28 1.58
N GLN A 115 1.61 -1.03 0.49
CA GLN A 115 1.30 -2.03 -0.53
C GLN A 115 2.06 -1.69 -1.82
N THR A 116 2.83 -2.64 -2.35
CA THR A 116 3.62 -2.47 -3.58
C THR A 116 3.41 -3.65 -4.54
N ASN A 117 3.71 -3.46 -5.82
CA ASN A 117 3.89 -4.54 -6.78
C ASN A 117 5.27 -5.22 -6.66
N GLY A 118 6.21 -4.62 -5.95
CA GLY A 118 7.54 -5.17 -5.66
C GLY A 118 8.57 -5.06 -6.78
N VAL A 119 8.21 -4.60 -7.98
CA VAL A 119 9.10 -4.61 -9.16
C VAL A 119 10.34 -3.75 -8.97
N LEU A 120 10.19 -2.62 -8.27
CA LEU A 120 11.25 -1.65 -7.98
C LEU A 120 11.96 -1.90 -6.66
N LEU A 121 11.61 -2.95 -5.93
CA LEU A 121 12.17 -3.19 -4.60
C LEU A 121 13.62 -3.66 -4.71
N ASP A 122 14.51 -2.98 -3.98
CA ASP A 122 15.92 -3.27 -3.89
C ASP A 122 16.43 -3.25 -2.44
N GLU A 123 17.74 -3.42 -2.28
CA GLU A 123 18.42 -3.45 -0.98
C GLU A 123 18.37 -2.10 -0.25
N GLU A 124 18.42 -0.98 -0.97
CA GLU A 124 18.37 0.37 -0.37
C GLU A 124 17.00 0.61 0.26
N LEU A 125 15.95 0.28 -0.48
CA LEU A 125 14.57 0.36 0.00
C LEU A 125 14.33 -0.57 1.19
N CYS A 126 14.83 -1.81 1.17
CA CYS A 126 14.70 -2.72 2.31
C CYS A 126 15.31 -2.15 3.60
N ARG A 127 16.51 -1.56 3.51
CA ARG A 127 17.14 -0.89 4.67
C ARG A 127 16.31 0.28 5.17
N LEU A 128 15.74 1.07 4.25
CA LEU A 128 14.84 2.17 4.62
C LEU A 128 13.58 1.65 5.33
N PHE A 129 13.04 0.50 4.91
CA PHE A 129 11.87 -0.08 5.56
C PHE A 129 12.16 -0.47 7.01
N VAL A 130 13.31 -1.09 7.25
CA VAL A 130 13.76 -1.44 8.60
C VAL A 130 14.02 -0.18 9.44
N GLU A 131 14.66 0.85 8.87
CA GLU A 131 14.94 2.14 9.53
C GLU A 131 13.67 2.80 10.09
N TYR A 132 12.55 2.70 9.36
CA TYR A 132 11.28 3.34 9.71
C TYR A 132 10.23 2.39 10.34
N ASP A 133 10.58 1.11 10.59
CA ASP A 133 9.61 0.06 10.97
C ASP A 133 8.40 0.00 10.01
N LEU A 134 8.67 0.19 8.71
CA LEU A 134 7.67 0.10 7.64
C LEU A 134 7.45 -1.35 7.26
N ARG A 135 6.20 -1.81 7.34
CA ARG A 135 5.80 -3.17 6.94
C ARG A 135 5.18 -3.16 5.54
N VAL A 136 5.65 -4.03 4.66
CA VAL A 136 5.35 -4.03 3.24
C VAL A 136 4.60 -5.29 2.83
N GLY A 137 3.40 -5.10 2.28
CA GLY A 137 2.65 -6.12 1.56
C GLY A 137 3.05 -6.10 0.08
N VAL A 138 3.28 -7.28 -0.49
CA VAL A 138 3.66 -7.41 -1.91
C VAL A 138 2.49 -8.03 -2.67
N SER A 139 2.15 -7.43 -3.80
CA SER A 139 1.10 -7.95 -4.68
C SER A 139 1.66 -9.06 -5.55
N PHE A 140 1.17 -10.28 -5.41
CA PHE A 140 1.67 -11.46 -6.12
C PHE A 140 0.56 -12.50 -6.24
N ASP A 141 0.23 -12.92 -7.46
CA ASP A 141 -0.97 -13.75 -7.72
C ASP A 141 -0.65 -15.26 -7.88
N GLY A 142 0.54 -15.70 -7.47
CA GLY A 142 0.94 -17.11 -7.49
C GLY A 142 2.01 -17.40 -8.53
N ASP A 143 1.90 -18.54 -9.21
CA ASP A 143 2.90 -18.95 -10.20
C ASP A 143 2.98 -17.97 -11.40
N ARG A 144 3.96 -18.18 -12.27
CA ARG A 144 4.17 -17.29 -13.43
C ARG A 144 2.91 -17.16 -14.28
N ALA A 145 2.21 -18.26 -14.53
CA ALA A 145 1.02 -18.25 -15.37
C ALA A 145 -0.10 -17.42 -14.73
N ALA A 146 -0.33 -17.57 -13.43
CA ALA A 146 -1.32 -16.81 -12.68
C ALA A 146 -0.96 -15.32 -12.58
N ASN A 147 0.29 -15.00 -12.24
CA ASN A 147 0.77 -13.62 -12.12
C ASN A 147 0.73 -12.89 -13.47
N ASP A 148 1.30 -13.49 -14.51
CA ASP A 148 1.44 -12.83 -15.82
C ASP A 148 0.14 -12.79 -16.63
N ARG A 149 -0.91 -13.50 -16.18
CA ARG A 149 -2.26 -13.31 -16.72
C ARG A 149 -2.71 -11.86 -16.62
N HIS A 150 -2.26 -11.16 -15.58
CA HIS A 150 -2.74 -9.84 -15.23
C HIS A 150 -1.63 -8.82 -14.96
N ARG A 151 -0.60 -9.21 -14.21
CA ARG A 151 0.46 -8.30 -13.74
C ARG A 151 1.61 -8.24 -14.73
N VAL A 152 1.38 -7.53 -15.83
CA VAL A 152 2.40 -7.34 -16.88
C VAL A 152 2.85 -5.89 -16.96
N PHE A 153 4.06 -5.69 -17.48
CA PHE A 153 4.53 -4.38 -17.90
C PHE A 153 3.66 -3.82 -19.03
N ALA A 154 3.70 -2.51 -19.25
CA ALA A 154 2.97 -1.87 -20.36
C ALA A 154 3.36 -2.41 -21.75
N HIS A 155 4.57 -2.96 -21.90
CA HIS A 155 5.03 -3.64 -23.12
C HIS A 155 4.64 -5.13 -23.18
N GLY A 156 3.80 -5.62 -22.27
CA GLY A 156 3.34 -7.01 -22.20
C GLY A 156 4.31 -8.01 -21.56
N GLY A 157 5.46 -7.54 -21.04
CA GLY A 157 6.44 -8.42 -20.41
C GLY A 157 6.01 -8.90 -19.03
N SER A 158 6.51 -10.07 -18.64
CA SER A 158 6.31 -10.66 -17.32
C SER A 158 6.91 -9.80 -16.20
N SER A 159 6.13 -9.58 -15.12
CA SER A 159 6.65 -9.00 -13.87
C SER A 159 7.12 -10.05 -12.87
N HIS A 160 6.72 -11.32 -13.04
CA HIS A 160 6.84 -12.37 -12.03
C HIS A 160 8.26 -12.49 -11.44
N ASP A 161 9.30 -12.52 -12.27
CA ASP A 161 10.69 -12.66 -11.76
C ASP A 161 11.16 -11.45 -10.96
N HIS A 162 10.63 -10.25 -11.25
CA HIS A 162 10.95 -9.04 -10.50
C HIS A 162 10.33 -9.13 -9.12
N VAL A 163 9.05 -9.52 -9.04
CA VAL A 163 8.35 -9.72 -7.77
C VAL A 163 9.01 -10.81 -6.93
N ARG A 164 9.43 -11.93 -7.54
CA ARG A 164 10.14 -12.99 -6.81
C ARG A 164 11.49 -12.56 -6.27
N ARG A 165 12.25 -11.72 -7.00
CA ARG A 165 13.49 -11.12 -6.46
C ARG A 165 13.19 -10.24 -5.25
N ALA A 166 12.11 -9.47 -5.30
CA ALA A 166 11.69 -8.63 -4.19
C ALA A 166 11.30 -9.43 -2.94
N LEU A 167 10.52 -10.51 -3.13
CA LEU A 167 10.16 -11.42 -2.04
C LEU A 167 11.38 -12.14 -1.45
N ALA A 168 12.36 -12.50 -2.28
CA ALA A 168 13.62 -13.07 -1.80
C ALA A 168 14.41 -12.08 -0.92
N LEU A 169 14.42 -10.78 -1.25
CA LEU A 169 15.03 -9.74 -0.41
C LEU A 169 14.30 -9.62 0.93
N LEU A 170 12.97 -9.50 0.91
CA LEU A 170 12.14 -9.36 2.11
C LEU A 170 12.18 -10.59 3.03
N ARG A 171 12.51 -11.77 2.50
CA ARG A 171 12.70 -13.00 3.28
C ARG A 171 14.02 -13.07 4.04
N ARG A 172 15.01 -12.24 3.69
CA ARG A 172 16.30 -12.25 4.40
C ARG A 172 16.09 -11.86 5.87
N PRO A 173 16.85 -12.46 6.82
CA PRO A 173 16.68 -12.20 8.25
C PRO A 173 16.69 -10.72 8.64
N GLU A 174 17.57 -9.93 8.03
CA GLU A 174 17.73 -8.50 8.26
C GLU A 174 16.53 -7.66 7.83
N HIS A 175 15.73 -8.13 6.86
CA HIS A 175 14.58 -7.42 6.30
C HIS A 175 13.23 -8.05 6.70
N ARG A 176 13.27 -9.20 7.39
CA ARG A 176 12.11 -10.04 7.68
C ARG A 176 11.03 -9.32 8.47
N THR A 177 11.39 -8.39 9.35
CA THR A 177 10.46 -7.57 10.14
C THR A 177 9.61 -6.65 9.27
N SER A 178 10.13 -6.23 8.11
CA SER A 178 9.43 -5.38 7.15
C SER A 178 8.54 -6.18 6.19
N TYR A 179 8.62 -7.50 6.13
CA TYR A 179 7.73 -8.29 5.27
C TYR A 179 6.37 -8.49 5.94
N ALA A 180 5.31 -7.86 5.42
CA ALA A 180 3.97 -7.92 6.02
C ALA A 180 3.11 -9.10 5.52
N GLY A 181 3.40 -9.59 4.32
CA GLY A 181 2.59 -10.62 3.67
C GLY A 181 2.49 -10.45 2.15
N ILE A 182 1.73 -11.35 1.55
CA ILE A 182 1.38 -11.30 0.13
C ILE A 182 -0.11 -10.99 0.00
N LEU A 183 -0.44 -10.13 -0.95
CA LEU A 183 -1.80 -9.87 -1.40
C LEU A 183 -1.99 -10.47 -2.79
N CYS A 184 -2.92 -11.40 -2.92
CA CYS A 184 -3.22 -12.12 -4.16
C CYS A 184 -4.65 -11.79 -4.60
N THR A 185 -4.80 -11.35 -5.85
CA THR A 185 -6.11 -11.28 -6.49
C THR A 185 -6.46 -12.66 -7.04
N VAL A 186 -7.55 -13.25 -6.58
CA VAL A 186 -8.00 -14.58 -6.98
C VAL A 186 -8.57 -14.51 -8.39
N ASP A 187 -8.13 -15.42 -9.25
CA ASP A 187 -8.75 -15.70 -10.54
C ASP A 187 -9.08 -17.19 -10.64
N VAL A 188 -10.37 -17.48 -10.80
CA VAL A 188 -10.93 -18.84 -10.88
C VAL A 188 -10.48 -19.63 -12.12
N ARG A 189 -9.84 -18.96 -13.10
CA ARG A 189 -9.23 -19.59 -14.27
C ARG A 189 -7.85 -20.18 -13.98
N ASN A 190 -7.27 -19.87 -12.83
CA ASN A 190 -6.00 -20.45 -12.39
C ASN A 190 -6.26 -21.70 -11.57
N ASP A 191 -5.27 -22.61 -11.56
CA ASP A 191 -5.26 -23.76 -10.66
C ASP A 191 -5.04 -23.25 -9.23
N PRO A 192 -6.03 -23.41 -8.31
CA PRO A 192 -5.96 -22.83 -6.98
C PRO A 192 -4.84 -23.43 -6.12
N ASP A 193 -4.53 -24.73 -6.31
CA ASP A 193 -3.48 -25.40 -5.55
C ASP A 193 -2.12 -24.87 -5.99
N ARG A 194 -1.88 -24.73 -7.29
CA ARG A 194 -0.63 -24.14 -7.81
C ARG A 194 -0.42 -22.71 -7.37
N VAL A 195 -1.48 -21.90 -7.39
CA VAL A 195 -1.42 -20.53 -6.89
C VAL A 195 -1.02 -20.56 -5.42
N TYR A 196 -1.77 -21.29 -4.59
CA TYR A 196 -1.54 -21.31 -3.15
C TYR A 196 -0.16 -21.84 -2.77
N GLU A 197 0.30 -22.93 -3.40
CA GLU A 197 1.66 -23.46 -3.21
C GLU A 197 2.74 -22.44 -3.59
N ALA A 198 2.56 -21.72 -4.71
CA ALA A 198 3.50 -20.68 -5.13
C ALA A 198 3.54 -19.50 -4.14
N LEU A 199 2.41 -19.10 -3.56
CA LEU A 199 2.36 -18.08 -2.52
C LEU A 199 3.10 -18.54 -1.25
N LEU A 200 2.86 -19.78 -0.79
CA LEU A 200 3.49 -20.34 0.41
C LEU A 200 5.01 -20.53 0.25
N ALA A 201 5.49 -20.85 -0.96
CA ALA A 201 6.91 -21.01 -1.26
C ALA A 201 7.73 -19.73 -1.00
N GLU A 202 7.08 -18.56 -1.01
CA GLU A 202 7.67 -17.26 -0.70
C GLU A 202 7.60 -16.91 0.81
N SER A 203 7.31 -17.91 1.65
CA SER A 203 7.29 -17.88 3.12
C SER A 203 6.63 -16.62 3.72
N PRO A 204 5.44 -16.19 3.24
CA PRO A 204 4.78 -15.00 3.74
C PRO A 204 4.36 -15.19 5.21
N PRO A 205 4.43 -14.15 6.04
CA PRO A 205 3.84 -14.19 7.38
C PRO A 205 2.30 -14.12 7.34
N ARG A 206 1.72 -13.70 6.21
CA ARG A 206 0.28 -13.62 5.95
C ARG A 206 0.02 -13.67 4.44
N VAL A 207 -1.05 -14.34 4.05
CA VAL A 207 -1.59 -14.29 2.69
C VAL A 207 -3.00 -13.70 2.76
N ASP A 208 -3.21 -12.59 2.07
CA ASP A 208 -4.52 -11.96 1.92
C ASP A 208 -5.05 -12.28 0.50
N LEU A 209 -6.13 -13.05 0.44
CA LEU A 209 -6.80 -13.42 -0.81
C LEU A 209 -7.96 -12.46 -1.06
N LEU A 210 -7.91 -11.72 -2.16
CA LEU A 210 -8.96 -10.79 -2.58
C LEU A 210 -9.68 -11.32 -3.82
N LEU A 211 -10.99 -11.15 -3.86
CA LEU A 211 -11.72 -11.26 -5.12
C LEU A 211 -11.39 -10.04 -5.99
N PRO A 212 -11.46 -10.18 -7.33
CA PRO A 212 -11.38 -9.02 -8.22
C PRO A 212 -12.41 -7.97 -7.80
N HIS A 213 -12.04 -6.70 -7.90
CA HIS A 213 -13.01 -5.64 -7.68
C HIS A 213 -14.11 -5.77 -8.73
N ALA A 214 -15.35 -5.82 -8.26
CA ALA A 214 -16.54 -5.95 -9.07
C ALA A 214 -17.62 -5.02 -8.50
N THR A 215 -18.55 -4.61 -9.34
CA THR A 215 -19.79 -3.92 -8.90
C THR A 215 -20.98 -4.78 -9.28
N TRP A 216 -22.17 -4.46 -8.75
CA TRP A 216 -23.40 -5.12 -9.18
C TRP A 216 -23.59 -5.05 -10.71
N ASP A 217 -23.21 -3.92 -11.31
CA ASP A 217 -23.34 -3.67 -12.75
C ASP A 217 -22.20 -4.30 -13.58
N GLN A 218 -21.08 -4.65 -12.95
CA GLN A 218 -19.90 -5.29 -13.55
C GLN A 218 -19.39 -6.38 -12.59
N PRO A 219 -20.11 -7.51 -12.47
CA PRO A 219 -19.83 -8.57 -11.50
C PRO A 219 -18.56 -9.37 -11.82
#